data_AF-A0A7Y8AHK3-F1
#
_entry.id   AF-A0A7Y8AHK3-F1
#
_cell.length_a   1.000
_cell.length_b   1.000
_cell.length_c   1.000
_cell.angle_alpha   90.00
_cell.angle_beta   90.00
_cell.angle_gamma   90.00
#
_symmetry.space_group_name_H-M   'P 1'
#
loop_
_entity.id
_entity.type
_entity.pdbx_description
1 polymer ?
#
loop_
_entity_poly.entity_id
_entity_poly.type
_entity_poly.pdbx_seq_one_letter_code
_entity_poly.pdbx_strand_id
1 'polypeptide(L)'
;MICIACGVEKEALARSHVIPNFIRKRLTGEAQADGGKKFSFRWVDRKDLPKQDLPKPHLMCEKCDNDLGARVENKIAALLMPNSVDVYEEWKKLPIIPHDIHGIFDGPLTLGIYDYPINELWRLEKFALSIAWRALHDISKSGETFSKAFLGSSRGMNINNTVVRHIFYNDELPNPYHTLQTTYDAFIYYWSPRTIESITNKVDEMPFAWTEIAEDGEFLGVAVMFAYWVIVWPLFEHDGKQYPAKLKRLNKLCFWDWWGHVHKQLIG
;
A
#
# COMPACT_ATOMS: atom_id res chain seq x y z
N MET A 1 -7.39 -18.71 16.14
CA MET A 1 -6.65 -17.74 15.28
C MET A 1 -6.86 -16.32 15.80
N ILE A 2 -5.82 -15.48 15.89
CA ILE A 2 -5.94 -14.13 16.48
C ILE A 2 -6.20 -13.07 15.40
N CYS A 3 -7.22 -12.23 15.61
CA CYS A 3 -7.51 -11.08 14.76
C CYS A 3 -6.50 -9.95 14.99
N ILE A 4 -5.85 -9.46 13.93
CA ILE A 4 -4.81 -8.43 14.04
C ILE A 4 -5.34 -7.07 14.55
N ALA A 5 -6.63 -6.79 14.36
CA ALA A 5 -7.27 -5.54 14.76
C ALA A 5 -7.71 -5.53 16.23
N CYS A 6 -8.43 -6.56 16.68
CA CYS A 6 -8.98 -6.60 18.05
C CYS A 6 -8.16 -7.44 19.03
N GLY A 7 -7.16 -8.20 18.57
CA GLY A 7 -6.34 -9.08 19.42
C GLY A 7 -7.10 -10.29 19.99
N VAL A 8 -8.38 -10.46 19.68
CA VAL A 8 -9.21 -11.55 20.22
C VAL A 8 -9.03 -12.80 19.37
N GLU A 9 -8.89 -13.94 20.05
CA GLU A 9 -8.92 -15.25 19.40
C GLU A 9 -10.31 -15.56 18.84
N LYS A 10 -10.34 -16.05 17.60
CA LYS A 10 -11.53 -16.45 16.85
C LYS A 10 -11.37 -17.87 16.31
N GLU A 11 -12.49 -18.57 16.26
CA GLU A 11 -12.62 -19.87 15.57
C GLU A 11 -12.33 -19.71 14.08
N ALA A 12 -12.87 -18.66 13.46
CA ALA A 12 -12.62 -18.28 12.08
C ALA A 12 -12.28 -16.79 11.95
N LEU A 13 -11.32 -16.48 11.07
CA LEU A 13 -11.06 -15.12 10.61
C LEU A 13 -11.68 -14.92 9.23
N ALA A 14 -12.20 -13.72 9.01
CA ALA A 14 -12.72 -13.31 7.72
C ALA A 14 -11.61 -13.30 6.67
N ARG A 15 -12.05 -13.51 5.41
CA ARG A 15 -11.25 -13.38 4.21
C ARG A 15 -11.09 -11.90 3.86
N SER A 16 -10.32 -11.19 4.68
CA SER A 16 -10.01 -9.77 4.50
C SER A 16 -9.06 -9.62 3.33
N HIS A 17 -9.31 -8.65 2.46
CA HIS A 17 -8.32 -8.27 1.47
C HIS A 17 -7.21 -7.40 2.10
N VAL A 18 -5.97 -7.52 1.64
CA VAL A 18 -4.90 -6.55 1.94
C VAL A 18 -5.16 -5.25 1.20
N ILE A 19 -5.48 -5.37 -0.10
CA ILE A 19 -5.90 -4.27 -0.96
C ILE A 19 -7.42 -4.32 -1.10
N PRO A 20 -8.15 -3.25 -0.78
CA PRO A 20 -9.61 -3.25 -0.79
C PRO A 20 -10.24 -3.77 -2.09
N ASN A 21 -11.34 -4.50 -1.96
CA ASN A 21 -12.05 -5.10 -3.10
C ASN A 21 -12.58 -4.06 -4.12
N PHE A 22 -12.79 -2.81 -3.70
CA PHE A 22 -13.22 -1.76 -4.63
C PHE A 22 -12.15 -1.46 -5.69
N ILE A 23 -10.86 -1.58 -5.35
CA ILE A 23 -9.75 -1.44 -6.31
C ILE A 23 -9.93 -2.46 -7.42
N ARG A 24 -10.17 -3.73 -7.04
CA ARG A 24 -10.44 -4.79 -8.01
C ARG A 24 -11.65 -4.49 -8.86
N LYS A 25 -12.78 -4.14 -8.25
CA LYS A 25 -14.03 -3.86 -8.98
C LYS A 25 -13.86 -2.71 -9.99
N ARG A 26 -13.16 -1.64 -9.60
CA ARG A 26 -12.91 -0.47 -10.47
C ARG A 26 -11.96 -0.80 -11.63
N LEU A 27 -10.89 -1.54 -11.37
CA LEU A 27 -9.90 -1.88 -12.40
C LEU A 27 -10.38 -3.00 -13.33
N THR A 28 -11.12 -3.99 -12.83
CA THR A 28 -11.58 -5.11 -13.68
C THR A 28 -12.89 -4.78 -14.42
N GLY A 29 -13.64 -3.77 -13.98
CA GLY A 29 -14.94 -3.41 -14.54
C GLY A 29 -16.04 -4.44 -14.23
N GLU A 30 -17.28 -4.11 -14.57
CA GLU A 30 -18.32 -5.12 -14.84
C GLU A 30 -18.01 -5.75 -16.20
N ALA A 31 -18.26 -7.05 -16.37
CA ALA A 31 -17.95 -7.75 -17.60
C ALA A 31 -18.63 -7.06 -18.79
N GLN A 32 -17.85 -6.73 -19.82
CA GLN A 32 -18.41 -6.27 -21.09
C GLN A 32 -19.26 -7.38 -21.72
N ALA A 33 -20.10 -7.04 -22.69
CA ALA A 33 -21.02 -7.98 -23.33
C ALA A 33 -20.32 -9.18 -24.02
N ASP A 34 -19.02 -9.08 -24.27
CA ASP A 34 -18.13 -10.13 -24.78
C ASP A 34 -17.41 -10.95 -23.69
N GLY A 35 -17.67 -10.66 -22.41
CA GLY A 35 -17.01 -11.27 -21.26
C GLY A 35 -15.64 -10.64 -20.90
N GLY A 36 -15.21 -9.61 -21.63
CA GLY A 36 -13.96 -8.89 -21.38
C GLY A 36 -13.98 -8.10 -20.07
N LYS A 37 -12.91 -8.22 -19.28
CA LYS A 37 -12.63 -7.37 -18.11
C LYS A 37 -11.58 -6.33 -18.49
N LYS A 38 -11.67 -5.12 -17.92
CA LYS A 38 -10.85 -3.96 -18.33
C LYS A 38 -9.34 -4.16 -18.14
N PHE A 39 -8.93 -4.71 -17.00
CA PHE A 39 -7.53 -4.98 -16.68
C PHE A 39 -7.36 -6.37 -16.07
N SER A 40 -6.21 -7.01 -16.31
CA SER A 40 -5.78 -8.24 -15.64
C SER A 40 -4.68 -7.96 -14.61
N PHE A 41 -4.63 -8.76 -13.55
CA PHE A 41 -3.64 -8.60 -12.48
C PHE A 41 -2.45 -9.49 -12.73
N ARG A 42 -1.27 -8.94 -12.48
CA ARG A 42 -0.01 -9.66 -12.53
C ARG A 42 0.70 -9.59 -11.20
N TRP A 43 0.77 -10.75 -10.55
CA TRP A 43 1.40 -10.93 -9.26
C TRP A 43 2.90 -11.16 -9.42
N VAL A 44 3.70 -10.32 -8.77
CA VAL A 44 5.15 -10.50 -8.71
C VAL A 44 5.45 -11.60 -7.69
N ASP A 45 6.40 -12.49 -7.99
CA ASP A 45 6.81 -13.62 -7.15
C ASP A 45 5.70 -14.64 -6.75
N ARG A 46 4.46 -14.47 -7.22
CA ARG A 46 3.29 -15.28 -6.81
C ARG A 46 2.43 -15.71 -8.00
N LYS A 47 2.98 -16.59 -8.84
CA LYS A 47 2.29 -17.15 -10.02
C LYS A 47 1.07 -18.01 -9.68
N ASP A 48 0.97 -18.46 -8.43
CA ASP A 48 -0.16 -19.22 -7.88
C ASP A 48 -1.41 -18.36 -7.64
N LEU A 49 -1.28 -17.03 -7.61
CA LEU A 49 -2.38 -16.13 -7.31
C LEU A 49 -3.28 -15.84 -8.52
N PRO A 50 -4.59 -15.61 -8.31
CA PRO A 50 -5.54 -15.40 -9.38
C PRO A 50 -5.28 -14.09 -10.13
N LYS A 51 -5.36 -14.14 -11.48
CA LYS A 51 -5.17 -12.99 -12.37
C LYS A 51 -6.28 -11.93 -12.31
N GLN A 52 -7.33 -12.15 -11.52
CA GLN A 52 -8.53 -11.30 -11.50
C GLN A 52 -9.20 -11.22 -10.12
N ASP A 53 -8.58 -11.80 -9.09
CA ASP A 53 -9.02 -11.66 -7.70
C ASP A 53 -7.84 -11.20 -6.85
N LEU A 54 -8.14 -10.49 -5.77
CA LEU A 54 -7.13 -10.12 -4.78
C LEU A 54 -7.09 -11.22 -3.72
N PRO A 55 -5.90 -11.64 -3.24
CA PRO A 55 -5.80 -12.62 -2.18
C PRO A 55 -6.50 -12.09 -0.93
N LYS A 56 -7.00 -13.04 -0.14
CA LYS A 56 -7.84 -12.78 1.02
C LYS A 56 -7.26 -13.47 2.25
N PRO A 57 -6.11 -13.00 2.76
CA PRO A 57 -5.51 -13.61 3.92
C PRO A 57 -6.42 -13.52 5.15
N HIS A 58 -6.30 -14.52 6.01
CA HIS A 58 -7.05 -14.63 7.26
C HIS A 58 -6.44 -13.70 8.32
N LEU A 59 -6.71 -12.40 8.21
CA LEU A 59 -6.12 -11.37 9.09
C LEU A 59 -7.08 -10.87 10.17
N MET A 60 -8.32 -10.58 9.81
CA MET A 60 -9.29 -9.91 10.69
C MET A 60 -10.53 -10.75 10.92
N CYS A 61 -11.25 -10.50 12.02
CA CYS A 61 -12.60 -11.04 12.18
C CYS A 61 -13.58 -10.22 11.33
N GLU A 62 -14.74 -10.79 11.00
CA GLU A 62 -15.75 -10.16 10.15
C GLU A 62 -16.18 -8.78 10.66
N LYS A 63 -16.35 -8.62 11.97
CA LYS A 63 -16.70 -7.33 12.59
C LYS A 63 -15.65 -6.25 12.29
N CYS A 64 -14.36 -6.56 12.47
CA CYS A 64 -13.27 -5.61 12.25
C CYS A 64 -13.08 -5.31 10.76
N ASP A 65 -13.26 -6.31 9.89
CA ASP A 65 -13.19 -6.12 8.43
C ASP A 65 -14.31 -5.17 7.94
N ASN A 66 -15.54 -5.40 8.41
CA ASN A 66 -16.68 -4.53 8.09
C ASN A 66 -16.49 -3.09 8.61
N ASP A 67 -15.98 -2.94 9.84
CA ASP A 67 -15.72 -1.62 10.44
C ASP A 67 -14.62 -0.87 9.69
N LEU A 68 -13.55 -1.56 9.26
CA LEU A 68 -12.52 -0.99 8.40
C LEU A 68 -13.11 -0.48 7.07
N GLY A 69 -13.94 -1.29 6.43
CA GLY A 69 -14.63 -0.93 5.21
C GLY A 69 -15.49 0.34 5.36
N ALA A 70 -16.23 0.44 6.46
CA ALA A 70 -17.10 1.58 6.74
C ALA A 70 -16.34 2.87 7.08
N ARG A 71 -15.25 2.76 7.85
CA ARG A 71 -14.51 3.92 8.39
C ARG A 71 -13.39 4.42 7.48
N VAL A 72 -12.67 3.51 6.84
CA VAL A 72 -11.45 3.82 6.10
C VAL A 72 -11.65 3.68 4.61
N GLU A 73 -12.26 2.59 4.13
CA GLU A 73 -12.32 2.33 2.68
C GLU A 73 -13.49 3.08 2.01
N ASN A 74 -14.51 3.44 2.78
CA ASN A 74 -15.67 4.18 2.30
C ASN A 74 -15.25 5.54 1.71
N LYS A 75 -15.77 5.85 0.52
CA LYS A 75 -15.52 7.10 -0.24
C LYS A 75 -14.07 7.34 -0.69
N ILE A 76 -13.09 6.50 -0.32
CA ILE A 76 -11.69 6.64 -0.80
C ILE A 76 -11.58 6.52 -2.30
N ALA A 77 -12.40 5.67 -2.94
CA ALA A 77 -12.35 5.48 -4.37
C ALA A 77 -12.40 6.81 -5.16
N ALA A 78 -13.22 7.78 -4.71
CA ALA A 78 -13.35 9.07 -5.36
C ALA A 78 -12.15 10.01 -5.15
N LEU A 79 -11.37 9.80 -4.09
CA LEU A 79 -10.13 10.54 -3.84
C LEU A 79 -8.95 9.93 -4.61
N LEU A 80 -8.92 8.60 -4.68
CA LEU A 80 -7.78 7.85 -5.21
C LEU A 80 -7.78 7.75 -6.74
N MET A 81 -8.93 7.57 -7.38
CA MET A 81 -8.98 7.27 -8.81
C MET A 81 -10.20 7.91 -9.48
N PRO A 82 -10.12 8.20 -10.79
CA PRO A 82 -11.29 8.65 -11.53
C PRO A 82 -12.33 7.54 -11.65
N ASN A 83 -13.55 7.91 -12.05
CA ASN A 83 -14.60 6.93 -12.33
C ASN A 83 -14.24 6.03 -13.53
N SER A 84 -13.61 6.60 -14.56
CA SER A 84 -13.14 5.90 -15.76
C SER A 84 -11.62 5.78 -15.73
N VAL A 85 -11.13 4.73 -15.08
CA VAL A 85 -9.70 4.46 -14.88
C VAL A 85 -8.92 4.19 -16.17
N ASP A 86 -9.60 3.80 -17.24
CA ASP A 86 -9.07 3.54 -18.58
C ASP A 86 -8.91 4.81 -19.43
N VAL A 87 -9.43 5.95 -18.98
CA VAL A 87 -9.37 7.22 -19.72
C VAL A 87 -8.29 8.12 -19.13
N TYR A 88 -7.16 8.27 -19.83
CA TYR A 88 -6.00 9.04 -19.35
C TYR A 88 -6.34 10.48 -18.94
N GLU A 89 -7.21 11.17 -19.70
CA GLU A 89 -7.60 12.55 -19.40
C GLU A 89 -8.38 12.69 -18.08
N GLU A 90 -9.07 11.63 -17.62
CA GLU A 90 -9.77 11.67 -16.34
C GLU A 90 -8.79 11.69 -15.15
N TRP A 91 -7.61 11.08 -15.29
CA TRP A 91 -6.58 11.12 -14.27
C TRP A 91 -6.01 12.51 -14.06
N LYS A 92 -5.98 13.36 -15.10
CA LYS A 92 -5.53 14.76 -15.01
C LYS A 92 -6.47 15.64 -14.20
N LYS A 93 -7.68 15.17 -13.88
CA LYS A 93 -8.66 15.90 -13.06
C LYS A 93 -8.43 15.71 -11.56
N LEU A 94 -7.67 14.69 -11.17
CA LEU A 94 -7.27 14.51 -9.78
C LEU A 94 -6.17 15.51 -9.43
N PRO A 95 -6.13 16.05 -8.19
CA PRO A 95 -5.09 16.96 -7.75
C PRO A 95 -3.82 16.16 -7.46
N ILE A 96 -3.15 15.68 -8.51
CA ILE A 96 -1.90 14.94 -8.42
C ILE A 96 -0.78 15.86 -8.88
N ILE A 97 0.16 16.14 -7.99
CA ILE A 97 1.33 16.97 -8.28
C ILE A 97 2.60 16.11 -8.38
N PRO A 98 3.59 16.52 -9.18
CA PRO A 98 4.89 15.86 -9.21
C PRO A 98 5.60 15.95 -7.85
N HIS A 99 6.26 14.86 -7.47
CA HIS A 99 7.09 14.75 -6.27
C HIS A 99 8.37 14.02 -6.62
N ASP A 100 9.50 14.70 -6.39
CA ASP A 100 10.82 14.17 -6.71
C ASP A 100 11.42 13.43 -5.51
N ILE A 101 11.71 12.15 -5.72
CA ILE A 101 12.44 11.33 -4.75
C ILE A 101 13.91 11.31 -5.17
N HIS A 102 14.74 11.98 -4.39
CA HIS A 102 16.17 12.11 -4.65
C HIS A 102 16.98 10.91 -4.14
N GLY A 103 18.09 10.64 -4.82
CA GLY A 103 19.10 9.69 -4.33
C GLY A 103 18.77 8.21 -4.58
N ILE A 104 17.83 7.93 -5.47
CA ILE A 104 17.55 6.59 -6.01
C ILE A 104 18.45 6.33 -7.24
N PHE A 105 18.45 7.27 -8.20
CA PHE A 105 19.24 7.26 -9.44
C PHE A 105 20.25 8.42 -9.44
N ASP A 106 21.00 8.57 -10.55
CA ASP A 106 21.80 9.77 -10.82
C ASP A 106 20.94 11.04 -10.92
N GLY A 107 19.66 10.90 -11.29
CA GLY A 107 18.63 11.95 -11.24
C GLY A 107 17.50 11.65 -10.24
N PRO A 108 16.59 12.61 -9.99
CA PRO A 108 15.40 12.36 -9.19
C PRO A 108 14.45 11.38 -9.88
N LEU A 109 13.79 10.53 -9.09
CA LEU A 109 12.62 9.79 -9.55
C LEU A 109 11.37 10.64 -9.29
N THR A 110 10.70 11.08 -10.35
CA THR A 110 9.46 11.85 -10.24
C THR A 110 8.24 10.92 -10.17
N LEU A 111 7.52 10.96 -9.05
CA LEU A 111 6.24 10.28 -8.84
C LEU A 111 5.11 11.29 -8.66
N GLY A 112 3.86 10.85 -8.70
CA GLY A 112 2.73 11.67 -8.30
C GLY A 112 2.42 11.54 -6.81
N ILE A 113 2.03 12.64 -6.17
CA ILE A 113 1.39 12.65 -4.85
C ILE A 113 0.08 13.42 -4.93
N TYR A 114 -0.87 13.12 -4.05
CA TYR A 114 -2.13 13.85 -3.98
C TYR A 114 -1.96 15.16 -3.20
N ASP A 115 -2.57 16.24 -3.68
CA ASP A 115 -2.56 17.58 -3.09
C ASP A 115 -4.00 18.03 -2.76
N TYR A 116 -4.65 17.25 -1.89
CA TYR A 116 -5.98 17.57 -1.38
C TYR A 116 -5.91 18.48 -0.14
N PRO A 117 -7.02 19.11 0.27
CA PRO A 117 -7.13 19.68 1.61
C PRO A 117 -6.81 18.65 2.70
N ILE A 118 -6.29 19.12 3.85
CA ILE A 118 -5.79 18.28 4.96
C ILE A 118 -6.72 17.13 5.37
N ASN A 119 -8.04 17.36 5.39
CA ASN A 119 -9.02 16.35 5.80
C ASN A 119 -9.11 15.18 4.81
N GLU A 120 -8.92 15.44 3.52
CA GLU A 120 -8.95 14.43 2.47
C GLU A 120 -7.59 13.72 2.35
N LEU A 121 -6.49 14.46 2.52
CA LEU A 121 -5.16 13.86 2.65
C LEU A 121 -5.10 12.88 3.82
N TRP A 122 -5.61 13.27 4.99
CA TRP A 122 -5.66 12.41 6.17
C TRP A 122 -6.43 11.10 5.91
N ARG A 123 -7.51 11.15 5.10
CA ARG A 123 -8.24 9.95 4.69
C ARG A 123 -7.41 9.06 3.79
N LEU A 124 -6.65 9.63 2.85
CA LEU A 124 -5.73 8.89 1.98
C LEU A 124 -4.56 8.29 2.77
N GLU A 125 -3.99 9.01 3.74
CA GLU A 125 -2.93 8.52 4.62
C GLU A 125 -3.42 7.36 5.48
N LYS A 126 -4.59 7.52 6.14
CA LYS A 126 -5.23 6.46 6.93
C LYS A 126 -5.51 5.22 6.07
N PHE A 127 -5.94 5.44 4.83
CA PHE A 127 -6.12 4.38 3.85
C PHE A 127 -4.81 3.68 3.49
N ALA A 128 -3.76 4.43 3.14
CA ALA A 128 -2.45 3.88 2.79
C ALA A 128 -1.85 3.07 3.94
N LEU A 129 -1.93 3.62 5.16
CA LEU A 129 -1.50 2.94 6.38
C LEU A 129 -2.26 1.64 6.61
N SER A 130 -3.58 1.61 6.36
CA SER A 130 -4.37 0.38 6.50
C SER A 130 -3.94 -0.74 5.54
N ILE A 131 -3.51 -0.38 4.32
CA ILE A 131 -3.01 -1.34 3.34
C ILE A 131 -1.62 -1.83 3.76
N ALA A 132 -0.69 -0.91 4.06
CA ALA A 132 0.67 -1.26 4.48
C ALA A 132 0.69 -2.11 5.76
N TRP A 133 -0.18 -1.79 6.72
CA TRP A 133 -0.36 -2.57 7.94
C TRP A 133 -0.87 -3.98 7.68
N ARG A 134 -1.91 -4.14 6.85
CA ARG A 134 -2.39 -5.47 6.46
C ARG A 134 -1.31 -6.27 5.72
N ALA A 135 -0.54 -5.61 4.85
CA ALA A 135 0.57 -6.22 4.13
C ALA A 135 1.67 -6.70 5.10
N LEU A 136 2.10 -5.87 6.06
CA LEU A 136 3.07 -6.25 7.10
C LEU A 136 2.66 -7.54 7.82
N HIS A 137 1.38 -7.65 8.20
CA HIS A 137 0.87 -8.84 8.89
C HIS A 137 0.77 -10.06 7.97
N ASP A 138 0.40 -9.88 6.70
CA ASP A 138 0.36 -10.96 5.71
C ASP A 138 1.76 -11.52 5.40
N ILE A 139 2.74 -10.63 5.22
CA ILE A 139 4.17 -10.94 5.04
C ILE A 139 4.67 -11.76 6.23
N SER A 140 4.40 -11.28 7.45
CA SER A 140 4.80 -11.97 8.68
C SER A 140 4.16 -13.36 8.81
N LYS A 141 2.87 -13.50 8.48
CA LYS A 141 2.18 -14.81 8.50
C LYS A 141 2.70 -15.76 7.44
N SER A 142 3.24 -15.25 6.35
CA SER A 142 3.89 -16.03 5.30
C SER A 142 5.28 -16.53 5.71
N GLY A 143 5.79 -16.10 6.87
CA GLY A 143 7.03 -16.61 7.47
C GLY A 143 8.26 -15.74 7.27
N GLU A 144 8.10 -14.56 6.68
CA GLU A 144 9.22 -13.64 6.43
C GLU A 144 9.85 -13.13 7.73
N THR A 145 11.18 -13.05 7.73
CA THR A 145 11.96 -12.97 8.97
C THR A 145 11.88 -11.59 9.61
N PHE A 146 12.02 -10.51 8.81
CA PHE A 146 12.15 -9.17 9.38
C PHE A 146 10.81 -8.66 9.93
N SER A 147 9.72 -8.83 9.18
CA SER A 147 8.36 -8.49 9.60
C SER A 147 7.92 -9.26 10.85
N LYS A 148 8.23 -10.56 10.93
CA LYS A 148 7.95 -11.40 12.12
C LYS A 148 8.76 -10.95 13.33
N ALA A 149 10.06 -10.69 13.19
CA ALA A 149 10.90 -10.18 14.27
C ALA A 149 10.43 -8.79 14.73
N PHE A 150 10.07 -7.91 13.79
CA PHE A 150 9.57 -6.59 14.09
C PHE A 150 8.26 -6.64 14.88
N LEU A 151 7.24 -7.37 14.42
CA LEU A 151 5.94 -7.48 15.10
C LEU A 151 6.06 -8.12 16.49
N GLY A 152 7.04 -8.99 16.71
CA GLY A 152 7.35 -9.57 18.02
C GLY A 152 8.13 -8.66 18.97
N SER A 153 8.70 -7.56 18.47
CA SER A 153 9.47 -6.61 19.28
C SER A 153 8.55 -5.64 20.05
N SER A 154 9.04 -5.10 21.17
CA SER A 154 8.32 -4.05 21.94
C SER A 154 7.90 -2.87 21.07
N ARG A 155 8.77 -2.48 20.14
CA ARG A 155 8.53 -1.37 19.21
C ARG A 155 7.45 -1.70 18.19
N GLY A 156 7.52 -2.87 17.55
CA GLY A 156 6.50 -3.29 16.59
C GLY A 156 5.13 -3.51 17.24
N MET A 157 5.08 -4.05 18.46
CA MET A 157 3.85 -4.13 19.24
C MET A 157 3.26 -2.74 19.53
N ASN A 158 4.11 -1.78 19.94
CA ASN A 158 3.67 -0.41 20.17
C ASN A 158 3.13 0.24 18.88
N ILE A 159 3.87 0.14 17.77
CA ILE A 159 3.42 0.66 16.47
C ILE A 159 2.11 -0.01 16.06
N ASN A 160 1.98 -1.33 16.18
CA ASN A 160 0.74 -2.05 15.87
C ASN A 160 -0.46 -1.52 16.67
N ASN A 161 -0.32 -1.39 17.99
CA ASN A 161 -1.39 -0.86 18.85
C ASN A 161 -1.77 0.57 18.47
N THR A 162 -0.77 1.36 18.10
CA THR A 162 -0.95 2.77 17.72
C THR A 162 -1.65 2.89 16.36
N VAL A 163 -1.29 2.05 15.39
CA VAL A 163 -1.98 1.94 14.09
C VAL A 163 -3.42 1.48 14.27
N VAL A 164 -3.67 0.45 15.09
CA VAL A 164 -5.03 -0.02 15.40
C VAL A 164 -5.86 1.10 16.03
N ARG A 165 -5.30 1.83 17.00
CA ARG A 165 -5.95 3.00 17.61
C ARG A 165 -6.30 4.05 16.56
N HIS A 166 -5.36 4.40 15.70
CA HIS A 166 -5.55 5.39 14.65
C HIS A 166 -6.63 4.96 13.63
N ILE A 167 -6.60 3.70 13.17
CA ILE A 167 -7.52 3.17 12.17
C ILE A 167 -8.95 3.07 12.71
N PHE A 168 -9.14 2.46 13.88
CA PHE A 168 -10.47 2.03 14.36
C PHE A 168 -11.09 2.93 15.42
N TYR A 169 -10.29 3.72 16.14
CA TYR A 169 -10.76 4.44 17.34
C TYR A 169 -10.50 5.95 17.30
N ASN A 170 -9.69 6.42 16.35
CA ASN A 170 -9.45 7.84 16.17
C ASN A 170 -10.43 8.44 15.14
N ASP A 171 -11.46 9.10 15.68
CA ASP A 171 -12.42 9.91 14.92
C ASP A 171 -12.07 11.42 14.98
N GLU A 172 -10.96 11.80 15.64
CA GLU A 172 -10.53 13.20 15.72
C GLU A 172 -10.01 13.73 14.37
N LEU A 173 -10.29 15.01 14.10
CA LEU A 173 -9.76 15.73 12.94
C LEU A 173 -8.23 15.86 13.04
N PRO A 174 -7.49 15.85 11.91
CA PRO A 174 -6.04 15.94 11.93
C PRO A 174 -5.59 17.22 12.64
N ASN A 175 -4.65 17.08 13.59
CA ASN A 175 -3.91 18.23 14.09
C ASN A 175 -2.80 18.54 13.07
N PRO A 176 -2.79 19.72 12.43
CA PRO A 176 -1.80 20.08 11.39
C PRO A 176 -0.35 20.11 11.90
N TYR A 177 -0.13 20.07 13.21
CA TYR A 177 1.20 19.97 13.82
C TYR A 177 1.65 18.53 14.11
N HIS A 178 0.75 17.54 14.00
CA HIS A 178 1.05 16.12 14.28
C HIS A 178 1.35 15.28 13.04
N THR A 179 1.04 15.77 11.83
CA THR A 179 1.23 15.06 10.55
C THR A 179 2.67 15.03 10.04
N LEU A 180 3.62 15.68 10.73
CA LEU A 180 5.02 15.78 10.28
C LEU A 180 6.04 15.17 11.25
N GLN A 181 5.59 14.59 12.36
CA GLN A 181 6.48 14.09 13.43
C GLN A 181 6.03 12.79 14.09
N THR A 182 5.02 12.11 13.57
CA THR A 182 4.49 10.91 14.22
C THR A 182 4.70 9.65 13.38
N THR A 183 4.79 8.52 14.06
CA THR A 183 5.13 7.16 13.61
C THR A 183 4.21 6.53 12.53
N TYR A 184 3.49 7.33 11.73
CA TYR A 184 2.35 6.88 10.91
C TYR A 184 2.49 7.05 9.40
N ASP A 185 3.61 7.61 8.89
CA ASP A 185 3.68 8.03 7.50
C ASP A 185 3.87 6.84 6.54
N ALA A 186 2.76 6.22 6.15
CA ALA A 186 2.71 5.34 4.98
C ALA A 186 2.48 6.21 3.74
N PHE A 187 3.56 6.52 3.02
CA PHE A 187 3.50 7.38 1.85
C PHE A 187 2.84 6.64 0.69
N ILE A 188 1.79 7.23 0.10
CA ILE A 188 1.17 6.72 -1.13
C ILE A 188 1.62 7.56 -2.32
N TYR A 189 2.27 6.89 -3.27
CA TYR A 189 2.71 7.46 -4.52
C TYR A 189 1.85 6.95 -5.69
N TYR A 190 1.65 7.80 -6.67
CA TYR A 190 0.95 7.50 -7.91
C TYR A 190 1.93 7.41 -9.08
N TRP A 191 1.73 6.39 -9.90
CA TRP A 191 2.37 6.17 -11.18
C TRP A 191 1.40 6.47 -12.30
N SER A 192 1.87 7.23 -13.29
CA SER A 192 1.09 7.44 -14.50
C SER A 192 0.83 6.11 -15.23
N PRO A 193 -0.26 5.99 -16.01
CA PRO A 193 -0.52 4.80 -16.79
C PRO A 193 0.62 4.38 -17.72
N ARG A 194 1.34 5.35 -18.31
CA ARG A 194 2.53 5.08 -19.13
C ARG A 194 3.65 4.42 -18.34
N THR A 195 3.81 4.79 -17.08
CA THR A 195 4.81 4.16 -16.24
C THR A 195 4.43 2.71 -15.97
N ILE A 196 3.17 2.42 -15.64
CA ILE A 196 2.71 1.04 -15.44
C ILE A 196 2.87 0.20 -16.70
N GLU A 197 2.52 0.73 -17.87
CA GLU A 197 2.76 0.08 -19.16
C GLU A 197 4.24 -0.25 -19.37
N SER A 198 5.15 0.67 -19.00
CA SER A 198 6.59 0.40 -19.05
C SER A 198 7.04 -0.70 -18.07
N ILE A 199 6.31 -0.93 -16.98
CA ILE A 199 6.65 -1.96 -15.99
C ILE A 199 6.18 -3.33 -16.45
N THR A 200 4.96 -3.43 -16.96
CA THR A 200 4.31 -4.70 -17.34
C THR A 200 4.53 -5.08 -18.81
N ASN A 201 4.98 -4.12 -19.64
CA ASN A 201 5.02 -4.19 -21.10
C ASN A 201 3.64 -4.44 -21.74
N LYS A 202 2.55 -4.16 -21.01
CA LYS A 202 1.17 -4.29 -21.49
C LYS A 202 0.25 -3.22 -20.91
N VAL A 203 -0.57 -2.63 -21.77
CA VAL A 203 -1.54 -1.58 -21.41
C VAL A 203 -2.68 -2.10 -20.53
N ASP A 204 -2.95 -3.41 -20.56
CA ASP A 204 -4.08 -4.06 -19.89
C ASP A 204 -3.67 -4.92 -18.68
N GLU A 205 -2.40 -4.91 -18.28
CA GLU A 205 -1.90 -5.61 -17.08
C GLU A 205 -1.54 -4.63 -15.97
N MET A 206 -1.95 -4.95 -14.75
CA MET A 206 -1.70 -4.18 -13.55
C MET A 206 -0.82 -4.98 -12.58
N PRO A 207 0.32 -4.44 -12.12
CA PRO A 207 1.20 -5.15 -11.20
C PRO A 207 0.66 -5.09 -9.77
N PHE A 208 0.80 -6.21 -9.05
CA PHE A 208 0.45 -6.31 -7.64
C PHE A 208 1.55 -7.05 -6.88
N ALA A 209 2.01 -6.47 -5.77
CA ALA A 209 3.04 -7.05 -4.92
C ALA A 209 3.09 -6.34 -3.56
N TRP A 210 3.61 -7.01 -2.55
CA TRP A 210 4.09 -6.36 -1.32
C TRP A 210 5.23 -7.14 -0.73
N THR A 211 6.15 -6.43 -0.07
CA THR A 211 7.39 -7.00 0.46
C THR A 211 7.84 -6.28 1.72
N GLU A 212 8.60 -6.97 2.55
CA GLU A 212 9.48 -6.30 3.51
C GLU A 212 10.69 -5.71 2.78
N ILE A 213 11.14 -4.55 3.25
CA ILE A 213 12.37 -3.90 2.78
C ILE A 213 13.35 -3.90 3.95
N ALA A 214 14.48 -4.55 3.73
CA ALA A 214 15.55 -4.68 4.70
C ALA A 214 16.90 -4.70 3.98
N GLU A 215 17.95 -4.25 4.65
CA GLU A 215 19.32 -4.36 4.16
C GLU A 215 20.28 -4.49 5.36
N ASP A 216 21.33 -5.29 5.21
CA ASP A 216 22.35 -5.54 6.26
C ASP A 216 21.77 -5.99 7.62
N GLY A 217 20.71 -6.78 7.60
CA GLY A 217 20.04 -7.26 8.81
C GLY A 217 19.16 -6.21 9.52
N GLU A 218 19.01 -5.01 8.96
CA GLU A 218 18.11 -3.98 9.47
C GLU A 218 16.79 -3.97 8.69
N PHE A 219 15.68 -4.06 9.42
CA PHE A 219 14.34 -3.88 8.85
C PHE A 219 14.03 -2.39 8.67
N LEU A 220 13.76 -1.97 7.44
CA LEU A 220 13.53 -0.57 7.10
C LEU A 220 12.05 -0.24 6.94
N GLY A 221 11.25 -1.16 6.43
CA GLY A 221 9.84 -0.87 6.16
C GLY A 221 9.13 -1.92 5.32
N VAL A 222 7.92 -1.57 4.90
CA VAL A 222 7.11 -2.38 3.98
C VAL A 222 6.79 -1.54 2.75
N ALA A 223 6.82 -2.18 1.57
CA ALA A 223 6.36 -1.59 0.33
C ALA A 223 5.19 -2.40 -0.24
N VAL A 224 4.19 -1.71 -0.80
CA VAL A 224 3.02 -2.32 -1.44
C VAL A 224 2.81 -1.68 -2.80
N MET A 225 2.89 -2.46 -3.87
CA MET A 225 2.52 -2.06 -5.23
C MET A 225 1.15 -2.61 -5.57
N PHE A 226 0.27 -1.76 -6.08
CA PHE A 226 -1.04 -2.18 -6.55
C PHE A 226 -1.50 -1.28 -7.68
N ALA A 227 -1.52 -1.81 -8.90
CA ALA A 227 -1.86 -1.07 -10.11
C ALA A 227 -1.04 0.22 -10.23
N TYR A 228 -1.70 1.38 -10.24
CA TYR A 228 -1.07 2.69 -10.38
C TYR A 228 -0.45 3.24 -9.10
N TRP A 229 -0.44 2.49 -8.00
CA TRP A 229 0.00 3.01 -6.70
C TRP A 229 1.14 2.19 -6.10
N VAL A 230 2.02 2.90 -5.40
CA VAL A 230 3.01 2.30 -4.51
C VAL A 230 2.91 2.97 -3.14
N ILE A 231 2.74 2.17 -2.10
CA ILE A 231 2.83 2.62 -0.71
C ILE A 231 4.21 2.24 -0.17
N VAL A 232 4.89 3.18 0.47
CA VAL A 232 6.13 2.96 1.21
C VAL A 232 5.88 3.35 2.66
N TRP A 233 6.03 2.38 3.57
CA TRP A 233 5.85 2.61 5.01
C TRP A 233 7.17 2.40 5.75
N PRO A 234 7.87 3.48 6.15
CA PRO A 234 9.07 3.37 6.96
C PRO A 234 8.75 2.86 8.36
N LEU A 235 9.49 1.85 8.80
CA LEU A 235 9.36 1.21 10.12
C LEU A 235 10.66 1.24 10.90
N PHE A 236 11.70 1.94 10.44
CA PHE A 236 12.92 2.25 11.22
C PHE A 236 12.71 3.42 12.18
N GLU A 237 13.59 3.61 13.16
CA GLU A 237 13.44 4.63 14.21
C GLU A 237 13.55 6.05 13.64
N HIS A 238 12.69 6.95 14.14
CA HIS A 238 12.76 8.39 13.89
C HIS A 238 13.86 9.04 14.76
N ASP A 239 15.10 8.54 14.67
CA ASP A 239 16.25 9.28 15.18
C ASP A 239 16.56 10.41 14.20
N GLY A 240 16.36 11.66 14.62
CA GLY A 240 16.44 12.84 13.76
C GLY A 240 17.77 13.01 13.01
N LYS A 241 18.87 12.39 13.48
CA LYS A 241 20.16 12.41 12.78
C LYS A 241 20.26 11.37 11.65
N GLN A 242 19.60 10.22 11.79
CA GLN A 242 19.71 9.11 10.84
C GLN A 242 18.50 8.96 9.92
N TYR A 243 17.37 9.55 10.29
CA TYR A 243 16.10 9.41 9.57
C TYR A 243 16.22 9.73 8.06
N PRO A 244 16.84 10.86 7.63
CA PRO A 244 16.95 11.15 6.19
C PRO A 244 17.79 10.12 5.44
N ALA A 245 18.85 9.59 6.06
CA ALA A 245 19.72 8.59 5.46
C ALA A 245 19.00 7.24 5.32
N LYS A 246 18.27 6.81 6.36
CA LYS A 246 17.47 5.58 6.33
C LYS A 246 16.30 5.67 5.36
N LEU A 247 15.66 6.84 5.27
CA LEU A 247 14.60 7.07 4.29
C LEU A 247 15.13 7.01 2.85
N LYS A 248 16.29 7.63 2.59
CA LYS A 248 16.96 7.52 1.28
C LYS A 248 17.30 6.08 0.93
N ARG A 249 17.83 5.31 1.90
CA ARG A 249 18.13 3.89 1.75
C ARG A 249 16.88 3.05 1.45
N LEU A 250 15.80 3.24 2.22
CA LEU A 250 14.50 2.61 1.99
C LEU A 250 13.96 2.91 0.59
N ASN A 251 14.00 4.18 0.18
CA ASN A 251 13.54 4.59 -1.15
C ASN A 251 14.38 3.97 -2.26
N LYS A 252 15.71 3.89 -2.09
CA LYS A 252 16.58 3.22 -3.05
C LYS A 252 16.23 1.73 -3.18
N LEU A 253 16.13 1.02 -2.07
CA LEU A 253 15.78 -0.42 -2.10
C LEU A 253 14.39 -0.66 -2.70
N CYS A 254 13.42 0.23 -2.43
CA CYS A 254 12.08 0.12 -2.97
C CYS A 254 12.03 0.41 -4.48
N PHE A 255 12.58 1.54 -4.91
CA PHE A 255 12.39 2.06 -6.28
C PHE A 255 13.53 1.74 -7.25
N TRP A 256 14.69 1.31 -6.78
CA TRP A 256 15.76 0.83 -7.65
C TRP A 256 15.80 -0.70 -7.64
N ASP A 257 16.05 -1.30 -6.47
CA ASP A 257 16.30 -2.74 -6.38
C ASP A 257 15.03 -3.57 -6.56
N TRP A 258 14.01 -3.32 -5.74
CA TRP A 258 12.76 -4.08 -5.80
C TRP A 258 12.00 -3.79 -7.09
N TRP A 259 11.90 -2.52 -7.51
CA TRP A 259 11.29 -2.21 -8.80
C TRP A 259 12.05 -2.84 -9.98
N GLY A 260 13.38 -2.79 -9.99
CA GLY A 260 14.20 -3.45 -11.00
C GLY A 260 13.95 -4.96 -11.06
N HIS A 261 13.75 -5.61 -9.91
CA HIS A 261 13.33 -7.02 -9.82
C HIS A 261 11.92 -7.24 -10.38
N VAL A 262 10.94 -6.44 -9.97
CA VAL A 262 9.56 -6.48 -10.49
C VAL A 262 9.56 -6.39 -12.01
N HIS A 263 10.22 -5.39 -12.59
CA HIS A 263 10.28 -5.18 -14.03
C HIS A 263 10.89 -6.39 -14.76
N LYS A 264 12.00 -6.95 -14.26
CA LYS A 264 12.62 -8.15 -14.84
C LYS A 264 11.68 -9.36 -14.83
N GLN A 265 10.90 -9.56 -13.77
CA GLN A 265 9.94 -10.66 -13.69
C GLN A 265 8.70 -10.49 -14.57
N LEU A 266 8.33 -9.24 -14.86
CA LEU A 266 7.15 -8.94 -15.66
C LEU A 266 7.47 -8.89 -17.16
N ILE A 267 8.73 -8.71 -17.55
CA ILE A 267 9.14 -8.73 -18.95
C ILE A 267 9.78 -10.06 -19.38
N GLY A 268 10.44 -10.77 -18.46
CA GLY A 268 10.93 -12.13 -18.67
C GLY A 268 9.84 -13.19 -18.62
#